data_AF-A0A3C0QI13-F1
#
_entry.id   AF-A0A3C0QI13-F1
#
_cell.length_a   1.000
_cell.length_b   1.000
_cell.length_c   1.000
_cell.angle_alpha   90.00
_cell.angle_beta   90.00
_cell.angle_gamma   90.00
#
_symmetry.space_group_name_H-M   'P 1'
#
loop_
_entity.id
_entity.type
_entity.pdbx_description
1 polymer ?
#
loop_
_entity_poly.entity_id
_entity_poly.type
_entity_poly.pdbx_seq_one_letter_code
_entity_poly.pdbx_strand_id
1 'polypeptide(L)'
;MVFRYNGEIVDEILYARDVIGDYFGGIIINWVPRSQREYLEELVMPYLKKKGISVFGYIISDKILSSVSVREMADLLGGQIICAEDRADELVETFMVGAMGQEQALKFFRRKANKAVITGGDRADVQLAALETPTRCLILTGNFQPSTVVLGRAEELGVPMVLVNYDTLTAVEKAGDIIGHVRFHEVKKIDKIVEVVREYIDTEKILELSKQ
;
A
#
# COMPACT_ATOMS: atom_id res chain seq x y z
N MET A 1 -5.58 0.31 -22.85
CA MET A 1 -4.90 -0.63 -21.94
C MET A 1 -4.44 0.08 -20.68
N VAL A 2 -4.20 -0.64 -19.58
CA VAL A 2 -3.66 -0.08 -18.35
C VAL A 2 -2.29 -0.71 -18.07
N PHE A 3 -1.25 0.10 -17.93
CA PHE A 3 0.12 -0.34 -17.62
C PHE A 3 0.51 0.12 -16.22
N ARG A 4 1.22 -0.72 -15.46
CA ARG A 4 1.78 -0.32 -14.16
C ARG A 4 3.12 0.37 -14.39
N TYR A 5 3.35 1.52 -13.75
CA TYR A 5 4.62 2.23 -13.82
C TYR A 5 5.78 1.35 -13.36
N ASN A 6 6.79 1.20 -14.21
CA ASN A 6 8.05 0.52 -13.94
C ASN A 6 9.16 1.16 -14.81
N GLY A 7 10.39 0.65 -14.72
CA GLY A 7 11.52 1.19 -15.48
C GLY A 7 11.50 0.90 -16.99
N GLU A 8 10.71 -0.08 -17.43
CA GLU A 8 10.67 -0.60 -18.81
C GLU A 8 9.34 -0.25 -19.51
N ILE A 9 8.50 0.58 -18.88
CA ILE A 9 7.12 0.82 -19.30
C ILE A 9 6.99 1.32 -20.74
N VAL A 10 7.96 2.11 -21.22
CA VAL A 10 7.96 2.62 -22.60
C VAL A 10 8.04 1.47 -23.60
N ASP A 11 8.93 0.51 -23.36
CA ASP A 11 9.14 -0.63 -24.25
C ASP A 11 7.93 -1.58 -24.22
N GLU A 12 7.36 -1.81 -23.04
CA GLU A 12 6.12 -2.58 -22.87
C GLU A 12 4.95 -1.98 -23.67
N ILE A 13 4.78 -0.66 -23.61
CA ILE A 13 3.72 0.06 -24.32
C ILE A 13 3.92 -0.03 -25.84
N LEU A 14 5.16 0.17 -26.32
CA LEU A 14 5.47 0.08 -27.75
C LEU A 14 5.24 -1.33 -28.26
N TYR A 15 5.70 -2.34 -27.53
CA TYR A 15 5.49 -3.74 -27.86
C TYR A 15 3.99 -4.09 -27.92
N ALA A 16 3.20 -3.67 -26.92
CA ALA A 16 1.77 -3.92 -26.90
C ALA A 16 1.05 -3.26 -28.08
N ARG A 17 1.47 -2.05 -28.47
CA ARG A 17 0.94 -1.37 -29.65
C ARG A 17 1.25 -2.16 -30.93
N ASP A 18 2.48 -2.65 -31.08
CA ASP A 18 2.89 -3.42 -32.26
C ASP A 18 2.13 -4.75 -32.36
N VAL A 19 1.85 -5.40 -31.22
CA VAL A 19 1.10 -6.66 -31.16
C VAL A 19 -0.39 -6.46 -31.45
N ILE A 20 -1.01 -5.39 -30.91
CA ILE A 20 -2.45 -5.15 -31.04
C ILE A 20 -2.80 -4.45 -32.36
N GLY A 21 -1.89 -3.64 -32.89
CA GLY A 21 -2.09 -2.91 -34.15
C GLY A 21 -3.23 -1.89 -34.05
N ASP A 22 -4.13 -1.94 -35.03
CA ASP A 22 -5.19 -0.93 -35.22
C ASP A 22 -6.22 -0.87 -34.08
N TYR A 23 -6.33 -1.94 -33.28
CA TYR A 23 -7.23 -1.97 -32.12
C TYR A 23 -6.63 -1.29 -30.88
N PHE A 24 -5.42 -0.72 -30.98
CA PHE A 24 -4.76 -0.06 -29.86
C PHE A 24 -5.30 1.36 -29.63
N GLY A 25 -6.39 1.47 -28.87
CA GLY A 25 -7.03 2.77 -28.60
C GLY A 25 -6.17 3.75 -27.78
N GLY A 26 -5.26 3.26 -26.94
CA GLY A 26 -4.40 4.08 -26.08
C GLY A 26 -4.17 3.46 -24.70
N ILE A 27 -3.58 4.25 -23.79
CA ILE A 27 -3.11 3.77 -22.48
C ILE A 27 -3.54 4.64 -21.30
N ILE A 28 -3.59 4.02 -20.13
CA ILE A 28 -3.56 4.66 -18.81
C ILE A 28 -2.33 4.12 -18.07
N ILE A 29 -1.58 4.99 -17.42
CA ILE A 29 -0.40 4.60 -16.64
C ILE A 29 -0.76 4.60 -15.15
N ASN A 30 -0.78 3.44 -14.52
CA ASN A 30 -1.16 3.28 -13.12
C ASN A 30 0.06 3.25 -12.19
N TRP A 31 -0.14 3.57 -10.91
CA TRP A 31 0.83 3.41 -9.84
C TRP A 31 2.10 4.29 -9.97
N VAL A 32 1.99 5.49 -10.54
CA VAL A 32 3.11 6.40 -10.77
C VAL A 32 3.61 6.97 -9.43
N PRO A 33 4.86 6.74 -9.02
CA PRO A 33 5.41 7.39 -7.84
C PRO A 33 5.34 8.92 -7.96
N ARG A 34 4.97 9.64 -6.89
CA ARG A 34 4.92 11.11 -6.90
C ARG A 34 6.20 11.77 -7.43
N SER A 35 7.36 11.18 -7.11
CA SER A 35 8.66 11.66 -7.57
C SER A 35 8.91 11.48 -9.07
N GLN A 36 8.12 10.64 -9.75
CA GLN A 36 8.23 10.34 -11.17
C GLN A 36 7.22 11.12 -12.02
N ARG A 37 6.37 11.94 -11.38
CA ARG A 37 5.33 12.71 -12.08
C ARG A 37 5.91 13.60 -13.18
N GLU A 38 6.89 14.44 -12.84
CA GLU A 38 7.50 15.39 -13.76
C GLU A 38 8.18 14.66 -14.94
N TYR A 39 8.93 13.61 -14.65
CA TYR A 39 9.52 12.74 -15.68
C TYR A 39 8.47 12.16 -16.63
N LEU A 40 7.34 11.70 -16.08
CA LEU A 40 6.26 11.13 -16.87
C LEU A 40 5.58 12.19 -17.76
N GLU A 41 5.22 13.34 -17.19
CA GLU A 41 4.51 14.43 -17.87
C GLU A 41 5.40 15.11 -18.94
N GLU A 42 6.69 15.30 -18.66
CA GLU A 42 7.58 16.09 -19.52
C GLU A 42 8.34 15.25 -20.56
N LEU A 43 8.60 13.97 -20.28
CA LEU A 43 9.39 13.11 -21.18
C LEU A 43 8.58 11.97 -21.77
N VAL A 44 7.99 11.13 -20.93
CA VAL A 44 7.37 9.86 -21.36
C VAL A 44 6.11 10.11 -22.19
N MET A 45 5.16 10.90 -21.66
CA MET A 45 3.90 11.17 -22.35
C MET A 45 4.10 11.90 -23.69
N PRO A 46 4.95 12.94 -23.81
CA PRO A 46 5.25 13.57 -25.08
C PRO A 46 5.92 12.62 -26.08
N TYR A 47 6.81 11.73 -25.63
CA TYR A 47 7.42 10.72 -26.47
C TYR A 47 6.38 9.75 -27.05
N LEU A 48 5.50 9.19 -26.21
CA LEU A 48 4.44 8.28 -26.65
C LEU A 48 3.47 8.96 -27.62
N LYS A 49 3.11 10.22 -27.34
CA LYS A 49 2.27 11.02 -28.24
C LYS A 49 2.93 11.22 -29.62
N LYS A 50 4.24 11.50 -29.66
CA LYS A 50 5.01 11.59 -30.94
C LYS A 50 5.02 10.27 -31.71
N LYS A 51 4.93 9.13 -31.01
CA LYS A 51 4.77 7.82 -31.65
C LYS A 51 3.34 7.55 -32.12
N GLY A 52 2.38 8.41 -31.83
CA GLY A 52 0.97 8.22 -32.19
C GLY A 52 0.19 7.40 -31.16
N ILE A 53 0.71 7.26 -29.94
CA ILE A 53 0.03 6.58 -28.84
C ILE A 53 -0.74 7.62 -28.02
N SER A 54 -2.05 7.43 -27.89
CA SER A 54 -2.87 8.23 -26.98
C SER A 54 -2.64 7.80 -25.53
N VAL A 55 -2.25 8.74 -24.68
CA VAL A 55 -2.26 8.58 -23.22
C VAL A 55 -3.50 9.28 -22.70
N PHE A 56 -4.42 8.52 -22.08
CA PHE A 56 -5.66 9.06 -21.52
C PHE A 56 -5.45 9.67 -20.13
N GLY A 57 -4.35 9.32 -19.47
CA GLY A 57 -4.09 9.78 -18.12
C GLY A 57 -3.12 8.89 -17.38
N TYR A 58 -2.86 9.26 -16.13
CA TYR A 58 -2.05 8.46 -15.23
C TYR A 58 -2.58 8.53 -13.80
N ILE A 59 -2.37 7.49 -13.00
CA ILE A 59 -2.77 7.45 -11.60
C ILE A 59 -1.50 7.48 -10.76
N ILE A 60 -1.36 8.52 -9.93
CA ILE A 60 -0.28 8.61 -8.94
C ILE A 60 -0.52 7.57 -7.85
N SER A 61 0.56 6.92 -7.38
CA SER A 61 0.48 6.09 -6.19
C SER A 61 0.09 6.93 -4.97
N ASP A 62 -1.08 6.64 -4.43
CA ASP A 62 -1.59 7.27 -3.21
C ASP A 62 -1.53 6.28 -2.04
N LYS A 63 -1.12 6.78 -0.88
CA LYS A 63 -0.92 5.96 0.31
C LYS A 63 -2.22 5.45 0.90
N ILE A 64 -3.32 6.20 0.74
CA ILE A 64 -4.66 5.80 1.19
C ILE A 64 -5.20 4.71 0.25
N LEU A 65 -4.95 4.83 -1.05
CA LEU A 65 -5.32 3.77 -2.00
C LEU A 65 -4.55 2.47 -1.77
N SER A 66 -3.36 2.57 -1.17
CA SER A 66 -2.50 1.43 -0.82
C SER A 66 -2.64 0.99 0.65
N SER A 67 -3.48 1.66 1.45
CA SER A 67 -3.62 1.33 2.87
C SER A 67 -4.56 0.16 3.09
N VAL A 68 -4.47 -0.50 4.23
CA VAL A 68 -5.39 -1.58 4.65
C VAL A 68 -5.83 -1.31 6.09
N SER A 69 -7.09 -1.54 6.44
CA SER A 69 -7.49 -1.45 7.85
C SER A 69 -6.83 -2.55 8.67
N VAL A 70 -6.66 -2.29 9.97
CA VAL A 70 -6.12 -3.32 10.88
C VAL A 70 -7.01 -4.56 10.90
N ARG A 71 -8.33 -4.39 10.81
CA ARG A 71 -9.31 -5.47 10.73
C ARG A 71 -9.11 -6.33 9.50
N GLU A 72 -9.11 -5.73 8.31
CA GLU A 72 -8.90 -6.46 7.05
C GLU A 72 -7.53 -7.16 7.05
N MET A 73 -6.50 -6.51 7.59
CA MET A 73 -5.18 -7.11 7.74
C MET A 73 -5.18 -8.32 8.68
N ALA A 74 -5.84 -8.23 9.83
CA ALA A 74 -5.98 -9.34 10.77
C ALA A 74 -6.70 -10.53 10.11
N ASP A 75 -7.80 -10.27 9.41
CA ASP A 75 -8.56 -11.30 8.69
C ASP A 75 -7.71 -11.99 7.60
N LEU A 76 -6.99 -11.22 6.79
CA LEU A 76 -6.14 -11.74 5.72
C LEU A 76 -4.92 -12.51 6.25
N LEU A 77 -4.39 -12.13 7.42
CA LEU A 77 -3.33 -12.85 8.12
C LEU A 77 -3.85 -14.00 8.98
N GLY A 78 -5.16 -14.21 9.09
CA GLY A 78 -5.74 -15.18 10.04
C GLY A 78 -5.32 -14.92 11.48
N GLY A 79 -5.11 -13.64 11.82
CA GLY A 79 -4.68 -13.18 13.12
C GLY A 79 -5.84 -12.79 14.03
N GLN A 80 -5.56 -12.72 15.32
CA GLN A 80 -6.50 -12.29 16.35
C GLN A 80 -6.12 -10.92 16.88
N ILE A 81 -7.06 -9.97 16.88
CA ILE A 81 -6.88 -8.69 17.57
C ILE A 81 -7.05 -8.92 19.08
N ILE A 82 -6.05 -8.54 19.87
CA ILE A 82 -5.99 -8.83 21.32
C ILE A 82 -6.11 -7.60 22.22
N CYS A 83 -6.12 -6.38 21.64
CA CYS A 83 -6.32 -5.11 22.36
C CYS A 83 -6.78 -4.01 21.39
N ALA A 84 -7.32 -2.92 21.93
CA ALA A 84 -7.78 -1.72 21.21
C ALA A 84 -8.65 -2.03 19.97
N GLU A 85 -9.62 -2.94 20.13
CA GLU A 85 -10.47 -3.39 19.02
C GLU A 85 -11.33 -2.25 18.41
N ASP A 86 -11.64 -1.23 19.21
CA ASP A 86 -12.31 0.00 18.77
C ASP A 86 -11.51 0.78 17.71
N ARG A 87 -10.21 0.51 17.58
CA ARG A 87 -9.30 1.11 16.60
C ARG A 87 -8.98 0.19 15.42
N ALA A 88 -9.64 -0.97 15.30
CA ALA A 88 -9.37 -1.93 14.24
C ALA A 88 -9.66 -1.40 12.82
N ASP A 89 -10.48 -0.36 12.68
CA ASP A 89 -10.81 0.23 11.37
C ASP A 89 -9.84 1.36 10.96
N GLU A 90 -8.79 1.62 11.75
CA GLU A 90 -7.72 2.56 11.39
C GLU A 90 -6.88 2.01 10.23
N LEU A 91 -6.47 2.92 9.34
CA LEU A 91 -5.72 2.57 8.14
C LEU A 91 -4.22 2.48 8.40
N VAL A 92 -3.60 1.42 7.88
CA VAL A 92 -2.16 1.21 7.85
C VAL A 92 -1.66 1.48 6.43
N GLU A 93 -0.71 2.43 6.29
CA GLU A 93 -0.13 2.83 5.01
C GLU A 93 1.12 2.02 4.62
N THR A 94 1.82 1.46 5.61
CA THR A 94 3.11 0.80 5.39
C THR A 94 3.44 -0.19 6.51
N PHE A 95 4.33 -1.12 6.24
CA PHE A 95 4.77 -2.12 7.20
C PHE A 95 6.26 -1.94 7.48
N MET A 96 6.66 -2.17 8.72
CA MET A 96 8.06 -2.16 9.15
C MET A 96 8.36 -3.42 9.95
N VAL A 97 9.53 -4.01 9.73
CA VAL A 97 9.93 -5.23 10.41
C VAL A 97 10.85 -4.89 11.58
N GLY A 98 10.42 -5.27 12.78
CA GLY A 98 11.15 -5.15 14.03
C GLY A 98 11.97 -6.39 14.34
N ALA A 99 12.87 -6.81 13.43
CA ALA A 99 13.78 -7.93 13.65
C ALA A 99 15.08 -7.53 14.39
N MET A 100 15.34 -6.23 14.50
CA MET A 100 16.55 -5.65 15.11
C MET A 100 16.38 -5.35 16.61
N GLY A 101 17.47 -4.96 17.30
CA GLY A 101 17.41 -4.50 18.70
C GLY A 101 16.75 -3.12 18.87
N GLN A 102 16.28 -2.82 20.09
CA GLN A 102 15.49 -1.62 20.45
C GLN A 102 16.03 -0.28 19.92
N GLU A 103 17.32 0.01 20.10
CA GLU A 103 17.90 1.33 19.77
C GLU A 103 17.88 1.61 18.24
N GLN A 104 18.09 0.57 17.44
CA GLN A 104 18.02 0.67 15.99
C GLN A 104 16.56 0.75 15.51
N ALA A 105 15.67 0.00 16.17
CA ALA A 105 14.24 -0.03 15.88
C ALA A 105 13.62 1.37 15.99
N LEU A 106 13.91 2.12 17.07
CA LEU A 106 13.33 3.45 17.29
C LEU A 106 13.74 4.46 16.20
N LYS A 107 15.03 4.48 15.81
CA LYS A 107 15.53 5.33 14.72
C LYS A 107 14.86 5.00 13.38
N PHE A 108 14.58 3.71 13.13
CA PHE A 108 13.94 3.26 11.90
C PHE A 108 12.44 3.60 11.90
N PHE A 109 11.74 3.29 12.99
CA PHE A 109 10.29 3.50 13.15
C PHE A 109 9.87 4.97 13.08
N ARG A 110 10.70 5.90 13.54
CA ARG A 110 10.42 7.35 13.43
C ARG A 110 10.37 7.87 11.99
N ARG A 111 10.96 7.15 11.02
CA ARG A 111 11.00 7.59 9.61
C ARG A 111 9.68 7.44 8.87
N LYS A 112 8.74 6.64 9.42
CA LYS A 112 7.45 6.36 8.79
C LYS A 112 6.33 6.52 9.82
N ALA A 113 5.34 7.32 9.45
CA ALA A 113 4.08 7.41 10.16
C ALA A 113 3.07 6.39 9.64
N ASN A 114 1.97 6.21 10.37
CA ASN A 114 0.82 5.40 9.97
C ASN A 114 1.18 3.97 9.57
N LYS A 115 2.12 3.35 10.30
CA LYS A 115 2.69 2.04 9.99
C LYS A 115 2.12 0.92 10.86
N ALA A 116 2.16 -0.30 10.36
CA ALA A 116 2.15 -1.51 11.19
C ALA A 116 3.60 -1.97 11.42
N VAL A 117 3.90 -2.45 12.63
CA VAL A 117 5.21 -3.05 12.94
C VAL A 117 5.05 -4.55 13.16
N ILE A 118 5.80 -5.35 12.41
CA ILE A 118 5.84 -6.82 12.54
C ILE A 118 7.03 -7.19 13.42
N THR A 119 6.80 -7.86 14.54
CA THR A 119 7.87 -8.32 15.44
C THR A 119 7.44 -9.56 16.21
N GLY A 120 8.39 -10.26 16.85
CA GLY A 120 8.08 -11.41 17.70
C GLY A 120 7.26 -10.99 18.92
N GLY A 121 6.29 -11.82 19.32
CA GLY A 121 5.49 -11.55 20.52
C GLY A 121 6.30 -11.57 21.83
N ASP A 122 7.49 -12.19 21.82
CA ASP A 122 8.46 -12.21 22.91
C ASP A 122 9.36 -10.95 22.98
N ARG A 123 9.33 -10.09 21.95
CA ARG A 123 10.19 -8.90 21.81
C ARG A 123 9.58 -7.65 22.43
N ALA A 124 9.38 -7.67 23.75
CA ALA A 124 8.81 -6.54 24.49
C ALA A 124 9.60 -5.22 24.29
N ASP A 125 10.93 -5.30 24.16
CA ASP A 125 11.81 -4.16 23.89
C ASP A 125 11.43 -3.43 22.59
N VAL A 126 11.23 -4.19 21.51
CA VAL A 126 10.86 -3.66 20.19
C VAL A 126 9.41 -3.18 20.16
N GLN A 127 8.51 -3.92 20.81
CA GLN A 127 7.09 -3.55 20.90
C GLN A 127 6.92 -2.19 21.58
N LEU A 128 7.60 -1.96 22.72
CA LEU A 128 7.59 -0.67 23.40
C LEU A 128 8.20 0.45 22.54
N ALA A 129 9.32 0.19 21.88
CA ALA A 129 9.92 1.18 20.97
C ALA A 129 9.00 1.54 19.79
N ALA A 130 8.21 0.58 19.29
CA ALA A 130 7.22 0.85 18.26
C ALA A 130 6.06 1.73 18.79
N LEU A 131 5.57 1.45 19.99
CA LEU A 131 4.52 2.23 20.67
C LEU A 131 4.94 3.67 20.99
N GLU A 132 6.24 3.95 21.13
CA GLU A 132 6.79 5.30 21.28
C GLU A 132 6.85 6.12 19.97
N THR A 133 6.35 5.57 18.86
CA THR A 133 6.35 6.23 17.56
C THR A 133 4.97 6.19 16.93
N PRO A 134 4.69 6.97 15.86
CA PRO A 134 3.39 6.93 15.18
C PRO A 134 3.15 5.57 14.51
N THR A 135 2.54 4.65 15.26
CA THR A 135 2.29 3.25 14.92
C THR A 135 0.80 2.99 15.04
N ARG A 136 0.19 2.39 14.02
CA ARG A 136 -1.24 2.11 13.94
C ARG A 136 -1.59 0.70 14.37
N CYS A 137 -0.64 -0.21 14.30
CA CYS A 137 -0.84 -1.62 14.64
C CYS A 137 0.50 -2.30 14.94
N LEU A 138 0.48 -3.25 15.85
CA LEU A 138 1.55 -4.22 16.03
C LEU A 138 1.09 -5.60 15.57
N ILE A 139 1.90 -6.28 14.77
CA ILE A 139 1.67 -7.67 14.37
C ILE A 139 2.68 -8.54 15.09
N LEU A 140 2.19 -9.39 15.99
CA LEU A 140 2.98 -10.23 16.86
C LEU A 140 3.07 -11.65 16.30
N THR A 141 4.29 -12.07 15.97
CA THR A 141 4.58 -13.37 15.35
C THR A 141 4.99 -14.41 16.39
N GLY A 142 4.98 -15.68 15.98
CA GLY A 142 5.36 -16.82 16.81
C GLY A 142 4.31 -17.24 17.84
N ASN A 143 3.09 -16.67 17.78
CA ASN A 143 1.99 -16.93 18.71
C ASN A 143 2.38 -16.72 20.19
N PHE A 144 3.36 -15.85 20.45
CA PHE A 144 3.76 -15.47 21.80
C PHE A 144 2.86 -14.35 22.32
N GLN A 145 2.21 -14.59 23.47
CA GLN A 145 1.42 -13.55 24.12
C GLN A 145 2.35 -12.43 24.62
N PRO A 146 2.07 -11.15 24.30
CA PRO A 146 2.87 -10.05 24.82
C PRO A 146 2.71 -9.94 26.34
N SER A 147 3.70 -9.32 27.00
CA SER A 147 3.60 -9.06 28.44
C SER A 147 2.44 -8.12 28.76
N THR A 148 1.88 -8.24 29.96
CA THR A 148 0.78 -7.36 30.44
C THR A 148 1.14 -5.88 30.41
N VAL A 149 2.42 -5.55 30.60
CA VAL A 149 2.94 -4.18 30.50
C VAL A 149 2.81 -3.64 29.07
N VAL A 150 3.19 -4.44 28.08
CA VAL A 150 3.05 -4.02 26.66
C VAL A 150 1.58 -3.92 26.27
N LEU A 151 0.78 -4.94 26.63
CA LEU A 151 -0.64 -4.98 26.30
C LEU A 151 -1.38 -3.76 26.88
N GLY A 152 -1.13 -3.44 28.16
CA GLY A 152 -1.73 -2.27 28.80
C GLY A 152 -1.28 -0.96 28.17
N ARG A 153 -0.02 -0.85 27.74
CA ARG A 153 0.48 0.34 27.05
C ARG A 153 -0.12 0.50 25.66
N ALA A 154 -0.29 -0.59 24.92
CA ALA A 154 -0.93 -0.59 23.61
C ALA A 154 -2.40 -0.16 23.71
N GLU A 155 -3.12 -0.68 24.70
CA GLU A 155 -4.51 -0.29 25.02
C GLU A 155 -4.60 1.22 25.35
N GLU A 156 -3.74 1.71 26.25
CA GLU A 156 -3.71 3.13 26.64
C GLU A 156 -3.49 4.07 25.44
N LEU A 157 -2.64 3.65 24.50
CA LEU A 157 -2.32 4.41 23.30
C LEU A 157 -3.35 4.21 22.17
N GLY A 158 -4.30 3.30 22.32
CA GLY A 158 -5.24 2.92 21.27
C GLY A 158 -4.54 2.32 20.05
N VAL A 159 -3.51 1.51 20.26
CA VAL A 159 -2.77 0.82 19.20
C VAL A 159 -3.15 -0.66 19.23
N PRO A 160 -3.95 -1.14 18.25
CA PRO A 160 -4.28 -2.54 18.11
C PRO A 160 -3.04 -3.44 18.04
N MET A 161 -3.13 -4.62 18.66
CA MET A 161 -2.17 -5.69 18.51
C MET A 161 -2.86 -6.90 17.86
N VAL A 162 -2.26 -7.43 16.79
CA VAL A 162 -2.71 -8.59 16.04
C VAL A 162 -1.75 -9.74 16.29
N LEU A 163 -2.22 -10.81 16.93
CA LEU A 163 -1.45 -12.04 17.13
C LEU A 163 -1.63 -12.96 15.92
N VAL A 164 -0.52 -13.40 15.32
CA VAL A 164 -0.54 -14.33 14.17
C VAL A 164 0.24 -15.60 14.47
N ASN A 165 -0.24 -16.72 13.91
CA ASN A 165 0.40 -18.03 14.05
C ASN A 165 1.39 -18.30 12.89
N TYR A 166 2.27 -17.33 12.64
CA TYR A 166 3.34 -17.40 11.64
C TYR A 166 4.65 -16.97 12.27
N ASP A 167 5.78 -17.42 11.72
CA ASP A 167 7.07 -16.78 11.98
C ASP A 167 7.16 -15.40 11.31
N THR A 168 8.17 -14.62 11.68
CA THR A 168 8.34 -13.25 11.18
C THR A 168 8.54 -13.17 9.68
N LEU A 169 9.25 -14.11 9.05
CA LEU A 169 9.48 -14.08 7.60
C LEU A 169 8.18 -14.34 6.85
N THR A 170 7.45 -15.39 7.24
CA THR A 170 6.15 -15.73 6.65
C THR A 170 5.13 -14.60 6.81
N ALA A 171 5.09 -13.95 7.97
CA ALA A 171 4.21 -12.81 8.20
C ALA A 171 4.54 -11.61 7.30
N VAL A 172 5.84 -11.36 7.05
CA VAL A 172 6.31 -10.29 6.16
C VAL A 172 5.92 -10.56 4.70
N GLU A 173 6.11 -11.79 4.22
CA GLU A 173 5.74 -12.19 2.85
C GLU A 173 4.24 -12.01 2.64
N LYS A 174 3.40 -12.54 3.55
CA LYS A 174 1.95 -12.39 3.48
C LYS A 174 1.50 -10.93 3.58
N ALA A 175 2.11 -10.14 4.46
CA ALA A 175 1.81 -8.71 4.55
C ALA A 175 2.19 -7.96 3.27
N GLY A 176 3.28 -8.34 2.61
CA GLY A 176 3.68 -7.82 1.30
C GLY A 176 2.63 -8.10 0.22
N ASP A 177 2.12 -9.33 0.17
CA ASP A 177 1.06 -9.72 -0.77
C ASP A 177 -0.25 -8.96 -0.53
N ILE A 178 -0.60 -8.71 0.75
CA ILE A 178 -1.78 -7.93 1.12
C ILE A 178 -1.71 -6.53 0.49
N ILE A 179 -0.61 -5.78 0.66
CA ILE A 179 -0.45 -4.45 0.04
C ILE A 179 -0.50 -4.52 -1.48
N GLY A 180 0.03 -5.58 -2.08
CA GLY A 180 0.03 -5.80 -3.53
C GLY A 180 -1.37 -6.06 -4.11
N HIS A 181 -2.31 -6.55 -3.30
CA HIS A 181 -3.60 -7.09 -3.74
C HIS A 181 -4.84 -6.54 -3.02
N VAL A 182 -4.72 -5.55 -2.11
CA VAL A 182 -5.85 -5.08 -1.27
C VAL A 182 -7.08 -4.81 -2.14
N ARG A 183 -8.12 -5.60 -1.89
CA ARG A 183 -9.40 -5.51 -2.60
C ARG A 183 -10.12 -4.26 -2.12
N PHE A 184 -10.63 -3.48 -3.05
CA PHE A 184 -11.33 -2.21 -2.80
C PHE A 184 -12.66 -2.45 -2.05
N HIS A 185 -12.65 -2.56 -0.72
CA HIS A 185 -13.87 -2.73 0.09
C HIS A 185 -14.22 -1.51 0.97
N GLU A 186 -13.35 -0.50 1.07
CA GLU A 186 -13.60 0.65 1.94
C GLU A 186 -14.17 1.85 1.17
N VAL A 187 -15.32 2.37 1.63
CA VAL A 187 -16.03 3.52 1.03
C VAL A 187 -15.11 4.73 0.85
N LYS A 188 -14.21 5.00 1.81
CA LYS A 188 -13.22 6.08 1.72
C LYS A 188 -12.25 5.92 0.54
N LYS A 189 -11.89 4.69 0.17
CA LYS A 189 -11.05 4.43 -0.99
C LYS A 189 -11.82 4.64 -2.29
N ILE A 190 -13.10 4.25 -2.33
CA ILE A 190 -13.95 4.47 -3.50
C ILE A 190 -14.05 5.97 -3.81
N ASP A 191 -14.35 6.80 -2.81
CA ASP A 191 -14.44 8.24 -2.99
C ASP A 191 -13.11 8.82 -3.51
N LYS A 192 -11.97 8.36 -2.95
CA LYS A 192 -10.65 8.81 -3.40
C LYS A 192 -10.32 8.35 -4.82
N ILE A 193 -10.70 7.13 -5.21
CA ILE A 193 -10.52 6.65 -6.59
C ILE A 193 -11.35 7.49 -7.55
N VAL A 194 -12.61 7.77 -7.22
CA VAL A 194 -13.48 8.59 -8.08
C VAL A 194 -12.90 9.99 -8.27
N GLU A 195 -12.36 10.59 -7.21
CA GLU A 195 -11.66 11.88 -7.27
C GLU A 195 -10.43 11.79 -8.19
N VAL A 196 -9.54 10.82 -7.98
CA VAL A 196 -8.30 10.65 -8.76
C VAL A 196 -8.58 10.35 -10.23
N VAL A 197 -9.58 9.51 -10.52
CA VAL A 197 -9.98 9.20 -11.90
C VAL A 197 -10.49 10.45 -12.60
N ARG A 198 -11.32 11.27 -11.94
CA ARG A 198 -11.84 12.52 -12.53
C ARG A 198 -10.76 13.56 -12.76
N GLU A 199 -9.74 13.61 -11.91
CA GLU A 199 -8.68 14.62 -12.00
C GLU A 199 -7.60 14.24 -13.03
N TYR A 200 -7.24 12.95 -13.12
CA TYR A 200 -6.06 12.53 -13.88
C TYR A 200 -6.36 11.65 -15.10
N ILE A 201 -7.62 11.28 -15.36
CA ILE A 201 -8.00 10.47 -16.52
C ILE A 201 -9.04 11.19 -17.37
N ASP A 202 -8.72 11.33 -18.66
CA ASP A 202 -9.60 11.85 -19.70
C ASP A 202 -10.66 10.79 -20.06
N THR A 203 -11.71 10.75 -19.22
CA THR A 203 -12.83 9.81 -19.39
C THR A 203 -13.69 10.11 -20.60
N GLU A 204 -13.76 11.38 -21.03
CA GLU A 204 -14.51 11.78 -22.23
C GLU A 204 -13.89 11.15 -23.48
N LYS A 205 -12.56 11.25 -23.63
CA LYS A 205 -11.85 10.66 -24.75
C LYS A 205 -11.93 9.13 -24.79
N ILE A 206 -12.02 8.47 -23.63
CA ILE A 206 -12.26 7.02 -23.54
C ILE A 206 -13.67 6.68 -24.04
N LEU A 207 -14.69 7.46 -23.67
CA LEU A 207 -16.09 7.26 -24.07
C LEU A 207 -16.34 7.55 -25.55
N GLU A 208 -15.55 8.41 -26.18
CA GLU A 208 -15.63 8.65 -27.62
C GLU A 208 -15.17 7.43 -28.43
N LEU A 209 -14.14 6.72 -27.95
CA LEU A 209 -13.61 5.52 -28.58
C LEU A 209 -14.54 4.31 -28.47
N SER A 210 -15.39 4.24 -27.43
CA SER A 210 -16.34 3.13 -27.27
C SER A 210 -17.59 3.23 -28.14
N LYS A 211 -17.77 4.36 -28.84
CA LYS A 211 -18.89 4.61 -29.76
C LYS A 211 -18.59 4.27 -31.22
N GLN A 212 -17.35 3.88 -31.53
CA GLN A 212 -16.90 3.39 -32.84
C GLN A 212 -16.91 1.86 -32.87
#